data_AF-X1E8L2-F1
#
_entry.id   AF-X1E8L2-F1
#
_cell.length_a   1.000
_cell.length_b   1.000
_cell.length_c   1.000
_cell.angle_alpha   90.00
_cell.angle_beta   90.00
_cell.angle_gamma   90.00
#
_symmetry.space_group_name_H-M   'P 1'
#
loop_
_entity.id
_entity.type
_entity.pdbx_description
1 polymer ?
#
loop_
_entity_poly.entity_id
_entity_poly.type
_entity_poly.pdbx_seq_one_letter_code
_entity_poly.pdbx_strand_id
1 'polypeptide(L)' 'MSLVKYGGGIVQMSGSIAGNTFARNRYGNYVRARTKPINPNSDRQVVVRA' A
#
# COMPACT_ATOMS: atom_id res chain seq x y z
N MET A 1 -8.70 2.27 4.20
CA MET A 1 -9.64 1.19 3.84
C MET A 1 -8.94 0.30 2.83
N SER A 2 -8.94 -1.02 3.05
CA SER A 2 -8.42 -1.99 2.09
C SER A 2 -9.57 -2.58 1.29
N LEU A 3 -9.39 -2.73 -0.03
CA LEU A 3 -10.31 -3.45 -0.89
C LEU A 3 -9.85 -4.91 -0.99
N VAL A 4 -10.75 -5.84 -0.69
CA VAL A 4 -10.46 -7.28 -0.73
C VAL A 4 -11.30 -7.94 -1.82
N LYS A 5 -10.63 -8.66 -2.72
CA LYS A 5 -11.25 -9.47 -3.77
C LYS A 5 -11.19 -10.94 -3.40
N TYR A 6 -12.36 -11.55 -3.34
CA TYR A 6 -12.55 -12.95 -2.96
C TYR A 6 -12.81 -13.84 -4.19
N GLY A 7 -12.41 -15.11 -4.07
CA GLY A 7 -12.67 -16.21 -5.01
C GLY A 7 -12.92 -17.49 -4.21
N GLY A 8 -12.06 -18.51 -4.34
CA GLY A 8 -12.00 -19.65 -3.38
C GLY A 8 -11.30 -19.33 -2.04
N GLY A 9 -10.98 -18.05 -1.82
CA GLY A 9 -10.20 -17.49 -0.73
C GLY A 9 -9.89 -16.02 -1.02
N ILE A 10 -8.89 -15.42 -0.37
CA ILE A 10 -8.40 -14.08 -0.72
C ILE A 10 -7.53 -14.18 -1.97
N VAL A 11 -7.98 -13.59 -3.07
CA VAL A 11 -7.24 -13.61 -4.36
C VAL A 11 -6.40 -12.35 -4.52
N GLN A 12 -6.92 -11.21 -4.05
CA GLN A 12 -6.22 -9.94 -4.15
C GLN A 12 -6.68 -8.97 -3.06
N MET A 13 -5.73 -8.20 -2.53
CA MET A 13 -6.00 -7.10 -1.60
C MET A 13 -5.32 -5.84 -2.13
N SER A 14 -5.95 -4.69 -1.93
CA SER A 14 -5.40 -3.37 -2.25
C SER A 14 -5.64 -2.42 -1.09
N GLY A 15 -4.73 -1.47 -0.90
CA GLY A 15 -4.82 -0.46 0.15
C GLY A 15 -4.13 -0.90 1.43
N SER A 16 -4.49 -0.29 2.57
CA SER A 16 -3.90 -0.66 3.85
C SER A 16 -4.90 -0.73 5.00
N ILE A 17 -4.70 -1.73 5.86
CA ILE A 17 -5.50 -2.10 7.03
C ILE A 17 -4.56 -2.66 8.11
N ALA A 18 -4.86 -2.40 9.38
CA ALA A 18 -4.10 -2.91 10.53
C ALA A 18 -2.57 -2.72 10.45
N GLY A 19 -2.11 -1.57 9.93
CA GLY A 19 -0.67 -1.31 9.80
C GLY A 19 0.02 -2.06 8.65
N ASN A 20 -0.71 -2.77 7.79
CA ASN A 20 -0.16 -3.47 6.62
C ASN A 20 -0.69 -2.85 5.33
N THR A 21 0.20 -2.69 4.34
CA THR A 21 -0.12 -2.23 2.98
C THR A 21 0.01 -3.38 2.00
N PHE A 22 -1.08 -3.63 1.28
CA PHE A 22 -1.21 -4.68 0.27
C PHE A 22 -0.99 -4.06 -1.11
N ALA A 23 -0.03 -4.59 -1.85
CA ALA A 23 0.38 -4.07 -3.15
C ALA A 23 0.74 -5.20 -4.12
N ARG A 24 0.88 -4.88 -5.41
CA ARG A 24 1.36 -5.82 -6.44
C ARG A 24 2.58 -5.28 -7.17
N ASN A 25 3.48 -6.16 -7.57
CA ASN A 25 4.57 -5.89 -8.50
C ASN A 25 4.58 -6.96 -9.61
N ARG A 26 5.62 -6.95 -10.47
CA ARG A 26 5.79 -7.93 -11.55
C ARG A 26 5.79 -9.39 -11.05
N TYR A 27 6.20 -9.62 -9.81
CA TYR A 27 6.33 -10.94 -9.19
C TYR A 27 5.08 -11.35 -8.37
N GLY A 28 4.04 -10.52 -8.34
CA GLY A 28 2.77 -10.84 -7.69
C GLY A 28 2.42 -9.92 -6.52
N ASN A 29 1.57 -10.43 -5.64
CA ASN A 29 1.08 -9.72 -4.47
C ASN A 29 2.09 -9.77 -3.33
N TYR A 30 2.28 -8.66 -2.62
CA TYR A 30 3.12 -8.60 -1.45
C TYR A 30 2.51 -7.69 -0.37
N VAL A 31 2.96 -7.90 0.86
CA VAL A 31 2.54 -7.13 2.03
C VAL A 31 3.75 -6.42 2.61
N ARG A 32 3.60 -5.15 2.95
CA ARG A 32 4.62 -4.37 3.66
C ARG A 32 4.03 -3.66 4.86
N ALA A 33 4.84 -3.41 5.88
CA ALA A 33 4.45 -2.54 6.98
C ALA A 33 4.07 -1.15 6.44
N ARG A 34 2.95 -0.62 6.94
CA ARG A 34 2.53 0.75 6.67
C ARG A 34 3.41 1.67 7.51
N THR A 35 4.34 2.33 6.85
CA THR A 35 5.10 3.42 7.45
C THR A 35 4.34 4.73 7.20
N LYS A 36 3.94 5.43 8.27
CA LYS A 36 3.47 6.82 8.13
C LYS A 36 4.72 7.69 7.96
N PRO A 37 4.86 8.48 6.87
CA PRO A 37 5.97 9.41 6.77
C PRO A 37 5.90 10.38 7.96
N ILE A 38 7.03 10.58 8.65
CA ILE A 38 7.12 11.53 9.77
C ILE A 38 6.76 12.94 9.30
N ASN A 39 7.02 13.27 8.03
CA ASN A 39 6.54 14.48 7.38
C ASN A 39 6.05 14.17 5.94
N PRO A 40 4.73 14.12 5.70
CA PRO A 40 4.17 13.81 4.38
C PRO A 40 4.26 14.97 3.37
N ASN A 41 4.74 16.14 3.79
CA ASN A 41 4.87 17.36 2.98
C ASN A 41 6.29 17.96 3.04
N SER A 42 7.33 17.16 3.28
CA SER A 42 8.70 17.68 3.17
C SER A 42 8.94 18.25 1.76
N ASP A 43 9.71 19.33 1.63
CA ASP A 43 9.99 19.97 0.34
C ASP A 43 10.45 18.98 -0.73
N ARG A 44 11.30 18.01 -0.35
CA ARG A 44 11.76 16.93 -1.25
C ARG A 44 10.61 16.06 -1.78
N GLN A 45 9.59 15.78 -0.98
CA GLN A 45 8.43 15.00 -1.41
C GLN A 45 7.50 15.81 -2.30
N VAL A 46 7.40 17.14 -2.11
CA VAL A 46 6.62 18.02 -2.98
C VAL A 46 7.27 18.13 -4.36
N VAL A 47 8.59 18.34 -4.40
CA VAL A 47 9.37 18.42 -5.64
C VAL A 47 9.28 17.12 -6.47
N VAL A 48 9.27 15.94 -5.84
CA VAL A 48 9.13 14.65 -6.55
C VAL A 48 7.70 14.37 -7.03
N ARG A 49 6.69 15.05 -6.47
CA ARG A 49 5.26 14.87 -6.84
C ARG A 49 4.79 15.84 -7.94
N ALA A 50 5.49 16.96 -8.14
CA ALA A 50 5.22 17.93 -9.21
C ALA A 50 5.67 17.38 -10.57
#